data_AF-A0A9E5IZI0-F1
#
_entry.id   AF-A0A9E5IZI0-F1
#
_cell.length_a   1.000
_cell.length_b   1.000
_cell.length_c   1.000
_cell.angle_alpha   90.00
_cell.angle_beta   90.00
_cell.angle_gamma   90.00
#
_symmetry.space_group_name_H-M   'P 1'
#
loop_
_entity.id
_entity.type
_entity.pdbx_description
1 polymer ?
#
loop_
_entity_poly.entity_id
_entity_poly.type
_entity_poly.pdbx_seq_one_letter_code
_entity_poly.pdbx_strand_id
1 'polypeptide(L)' 'LADYMARTGLAMTSIQQGLANAEAKQLIARDLNRVWPTERGFDFLSDLQALFLADR' A
#
# COMPACT_ATOMS: atom_id res chain seq x y z
N LEU A 1 0.03 -10.57 5.20
CA LEU A 1 1.39 -10.54 4.59
C LEU A 1 1.68 -11.82 3.77
N ALA A 2 1.27 -13.00 4.24
CA ALA A 2 1.33 -14.24 3.46
C ALA A 2 0.61 -14.14 2.10
N ASP A 3 -0.52 -13.43 2.04
CA ASP A 3 -1.31 -13.26 0.82
C ASP A 3 -0.57 -12.49 -0.29
N TYR A 4 0.32 -11.55 0.07
CA TYR A 4 1.09 -10.79 -0.92
C TYR A 4 2.03 -11.72 -1.68
N MET A 5 2.78 -12.57 -0.95
CA MET A 5 3.69 -13.54 -1.54
C MET A 5 2.91 -14.58 -2.37
N ALA A 6 1.77 -15.05 -1.86
CA ALA A 6 0.92 -16.01 -2.57
C ALA A 6 0.30 -15.45 -3.86
N ARG A 7 -0.02 -14.15 -3.90
CA ARG A 7 -0.69 -13.50 -5.05
C ARG A 7 0.27 -12.94 -6.09
N THR A 8 1.47 -12.54 -5.69
CA THR A 8 2.45 -11.90 -6.59
C THR A 8 3.63 -12.79 -6.92
N GLY A 9 3.89 -13.84 -6.14
CA GLY A 9 5.10 -14.65 -6.22
C GLY A 9 6.37 -13.91 -5.81
N LEU A 10 6.28 -12.65 -5.37
CA LEU A 10 7.41 -11.83 -4.99
C LEU A 10 7.76 -11.99 -3.52
N ALA A 11 9.05 -11.88 -3.21
CA ALA A 11 9.52 -11.88 -1.83
C ALA A 11 9.03 -10.64 -1.08
N MET A 12 8.86 -10.79 0.24
CA MET A 12 8.46 -9.67 1.11
C MET A 12 9.44 -8.48 1.05
N THR A 13 10.72 -8.77 0.84
CA THR A 13 11.78 -7.76 0.70
C THR A 13 11.53 -6.80 -0.46
N SER A 14 10.85 -7.26 -1.52
CA SER A 14 10.52 -6.43 -2.68
C SER A 14 9.60 -5.25 -2.35
N ILE A 15 8.82 -5.34 -1.27
CA ILE A 15 7.92 -4.25 -0.83
C ILE A 15 8.35 -3.59 0.47
N GLN A 16 9.41 -4.08 1.14
CA GLN A 16 9.86 -3.48 2.40
C GLN A 16 10.21 -1.99 2.27
N GLN A 17 10.94 -1.63 1.21
CA GLN A 17 11.27 -0.22 0.94
C GLN A 17 10.02 0.61 0.66
N GLY A 18 9.07 0.06 -0.12
CA GLY A 18 7.78 0.71 -0.39
C GLY A 18 6.95 0.92 0.87
N LEU A 19 6.90 -0.09 1.75
CA LEU A 19 6.21 -0.03 3.05
C LEU A 19 6.84 1.02 3.96
N ALA A 20 8.17 1.04 4.10
CA ALA A 20 8.86 2.04 4.92
C ALA A 20 8.60 3.47 4.42
N ASN A 21 8.62 3.67 3.10
CA ASN A 21 8.33 4.97 2.50
C ASN A 21 6.86 5.39 2.70
N ALA A 22 5.92 4.46 2.59
CA ALA A 22 4.50 4.73 2.79
C ALA A 22 4.18 5.05 4.26
N GLU A 23 4.84 4.37 5.20
CA GLU A 23 4.76 4.63 6.65
C GLU A 23 5.37 5.99 7.01
N ALA A 24 6.55 6.32 6.47
CA ALA A 24 7.18 7.64 6.64
C ALA A 24 6.31 8.78 6.08
N LYS A 25 5.57 8.53 5.00
CA LYS A 25 4.59 9.47 4.44
C LYS A 25 3.24 9.49 5.17
N GLN A 26 3.09 8.69 6.23
CA GLN A 26 1.85 8.54 7.00
C GLN A 26 0.65 8.09 6.13
N LEU A 27 0.91 7.35 5.05
CA LEU A 27 -0.12 6.81 4.16
C LEU A 27 -0.64 5.44 4.65
N ILE A 28 0.20 4.70 5.37
CA ILE A 28 -0.17 3.41 5.93
C ILE A 28 0.19 3.35 7.40
N ALA A 29 -0.57 2.56 8.14
CA ALA A 29 -0.22 2.07 9.46
C ALA A 29 -0.04 0.55 9.40
N ARG A 30 0.82 0.02 10.28
CA ARG A 30 1.10 -1.41 10.34
C ARG A 30 1.29 -1.86 11.77
N ASP A 31 0.95 -3.13 12.00
CA ASP A 31 1.35 -3.88 13.18
C ASP A 31 2.23 -5.07 12.76
N LEU A 32 2.47 -6.00 13.68
CA LEU A 32 3.30 -7.18 13.45
C LEU A 32 2.69 -8.14 12.41
N ASN A 33 1.38 -8.06 12.15
CA ASN A 33 0.63 -9.05 11.37
C ASN A 33 -0.04 -8.46 10.11
N ARG A 34 -0.31 -7.15 10.08
CA ARG A 34 -1.12 -6.49 9.04
C ARG A 34 -0.68 -5.06 8.77
N VAL A 35 -1.00 -4.61 7.57
CA VAL A 35 -0.86 -3.23 7.09
C VAL A 35 -2.23 -2.74 6.64
N TRP A 36 -2.58 -1.49 6.93
CA TRP A 36 -3.82 -0.85 6.49
C TRP A 36 -3.59 0.63 6.14
N PRO A 37 -4.43 1.23 5.27
CA PRO A 37 -4.33 2.65 4.95
C PRO A 37 -4.77 3.52 6.15
N THR A 38 -4.12 4.66 6.31
CA THR A 38 -4.60 5.76 7.17
C THR A 38 -5.68 6.57 6.43
N GLU A 39 -6.33 7.53 7.08
CA GLU A 39 -7.25 8.47 6.40
C GLU A 39 -6.57 9.14 5.20
N ARG A 40 -5.36 9.70 5.40
CA ARG A 40 -4.56 10.28 4.32
C ARG A 40 -4.21 9.28 3.22
N GLY A 41 -3.88 8.04 3.60
CA GLY A 41 -3.61 6.99 2.62
C GLY A 41 -4.83 6.61 1.80
N PHE A 42 -6.00 6.62 2.43
CA PHE A 42 -7.27 6.33 1.76
C PHE A 42 -7.63 7.43 0.77
N ASP A 43 -7.47 8.69 1.13
CA ASP A 43 -7.64 9.83 0.21
C ASP A 43 -6.67 9.72 -0.97
N PHE A 44 -5.39 9.45 -0.71
CA PHE A 44 -4.39 9.24 -1.76
C PHE A 44 -4.76 8.10 -2.73
N LEU A 45 -5.27 6.97 -2.20
CA LEU A 45 -5.74 5.86 -3.04
C LEU A 45 -6.97 6.23 -3.86
N SER A 46 -7.82 7.12 -3.35
CA SER A 46 -9.02 7.59 -4.05
C SER A 46 -8.64 8.53 -5.20
N ASP A 47 -7.71 9.47 -4.94
CA ASP A 47 -7.12 10.33 -5.97
C ASP A 47 -6.40 9.51 -7.05
N LEU A 48 -5.62 8.52 -6.64
CA LEU A 48 -4.92 7.62 -7.55
C LEU A 48 -5.91 6.87 -8.44
N GLN A 49 -6.96 6.29 -7.85
CA GLN A 49 -8.01 5.60 -8.62
C GLN A 49 -8.71 6.55 -9.59
N ALA A 50 -8.99 7.79 -9.18
CA ALA A 50 -9.60 8.80 -10.05
C ALA A 50 -8.72 9.08 -11.27
N LEU A 51 -7.38 9.11 -11.14
CA LEU A 51 -6.47 9.26 -12.28
C LEU A 51 -6.56 8.10 -13.28
N PHE A 52 -6.77 6.87 -12.81
CA PHE A 52 -6.93 5.70 -13.69
C PHE A 52 -8.35 5.56 -14.25
N LEU A 53 -9.35 6.24 -13.67
CA LEU A 53 -10.74 6.25 -14.14
C LEU A 53 -11.05 7.44 -15.07
N ALA A 54 -10.24 8.50 -15.03
CA ALA A 54 -10.42 9.70 -15.84
C ALA A 54 -10.13 9.52 -17.34
N ASP A 55 -9.64 8.34 -17.75
CA ASP A 55 -9.35 7.99 -19.15
C ASP A 55 -10.46 7.10 -19.75
N ARG A 56 -11.72 7.49 -19.57
CA ARG A 56 -12.87 6.82 -20.20
C ARG A 56 -13.84 7.77 -20.87
#